data_AF-Q2F6H2-F1
#
_entry.id   AF-Q2F6H2-F1
#
_cell.length_a   1.000
_cell.length_b   1.000
_cell.length_c   1.000
_cell.angle_alpha   90.00
_cell.angle_beta   90.00
_cell.angle_gamma   90.00
#
_symmetry.space_group_name_H-M   'P 1'
#
loop_
_entity.id
_entity.type
_entity.pdbx_description
1 polymer ?
#
loop_
_entity_poly.entity_id
_entity_poly.type
_entity_poly.pdbx_seq_one_letter_code
_entity_poly.pdbx_strand_id
1 'polypeptide(L)'
;FRPADRMVCSWTAMEKVTRKNGCLVVLPGTHTNKELLNHRYPEWQGGVNKMYHGIKDFDPNAPMVHLEMDAGDTVFFHPLLIHGSGTNTTKGFRKAISCHYASAHCYYIDVKGTVQEEIAEEVVGVANRKLGKDVNVTFQDLWKLRQRLVQGNEGTL
;
A
#
# COMPACT_ATOMS: atom_id res chain seq x y z
N PHE A 1 -4.21 -1.59 10.55
CA PHE A 1 -4.82 -0.63 11.49
C PHE A 1 -6.28 -0.39 11.09
N ARG A 2 -7.11 0.04 12.04
CA ARG A 2 -8.48 0.53 11.82
C ARG A 2 -8.76 1.75 12.72
N PRO A 3 -9.74 2.60 12.38
CA PRO A 3 -10.53 2.60 11.14
C PRO A 3 -9.71 3.11 9.94
N ALA A 4 -10.04 2.63 8.72
CA ALA A 4 -9.33 3.03 7.50
C ALA A 4 -9.47 4.53 7.21
N ASP A 5 -10.61 5.12 7.55
CA ASP A 5 -10.93 6.55 7.37
C ASP A 5 -10.02 7.48 8.20
N ARG A 6 -9.24 6.93 9.15
CA ARG A 6 -8.22 7.67 9.93
C ARG A 6 -6.81 7.41 9.42
N MET A 7 -6.69 7.02 8.17
CA MET A 7 -5.43 6.74 7.50
C MET A 7 -5.40 7.42 6.13
N VAL A 8 -4.21 7.81 5.69
CA VAL A 8 -4.02 8.47 4.40
C VAL A 8 -2.64 8.14 3.84
N CYS A 9 -2.57 7.89 2.54
CA CYS A 9 -1.31 7.92 1.81
C CYS A 9 -1.05 9.34 1.33
N SER A 10 0.13 9.87 1.60
CA SER A 10 0.69 11.04 0.93
C SER A 10 1.70 10.54 -0.08
N TRP A 11 1.46 10.80 -1.36
CA TRP A 11 2.35 10.41 -2.45
C TRP A 11 2.76 11.65 -3.24
N THR A 12 4.06 11.89 -3.35
CA THR A 12 4.63 13.10 -3.96
C THR A 12 5.51 12.73 -5.15
N ALA A 13 5.26 13.39 -6.28
CA ALA A 13 6.07 13.26 -7.48
C ALA A 13 7.43 13.93 -7.26
N MET A 14 8.53 13.21 -7.46
CA MET A 14 9.90 13.74 -7.33
C MET A 14 10.45 14.31 -8.65
N GLU A 15 9.73 14.08 -9.74
CA GLU A 15 10.04 14.52 -11.10
C GLU A 15 8.71 14.60 -11.89
N LYS A 16 8.72 15.03 -13.15
CA LYS A 16 7.50 15.01 -13.97
C LYS A 16 7.00 13.57 -14.13
N VAL A 17 5.75 13.34 -13.74
CA VAL A 17 5.06 12.05 -13.85
C VAL A 17 3.98 12.16 -14.93
N THR A 18 4.04 11.26 -15.90
CA THR A 18 3.18 11.23 -17.07
C THR A 18 2.61 9.83 -17.25
N ARG A 19 1.58 9.71 -18.09
CA ARG A 19 1.06 8.41 -18.50
C ARG A 19 2.14 7.54 -19.15
N LYS A 20 3.04 8.15 -19.94
CA LYS A 20 4.11 7.44 -20.64
C LYS A 20 5.15 6.83 -19.69
N ASN A 21 5.51 7.53 -18.61
CA ASN A 21 6.50 7.06 -17.64
C ASN A 21 5.88 6.34 -16.40
N GLY A 22 4.60 5.96 -16.48
CA GLY A 22 3.95 5.13 -15.47
C GLY A 22 3.47 5.91 -14.26
N CYS A 23 2.58 6.90 -14.50
CA CYS A 23 1.85 7.60 -13.46
C CYS A 23 0.95 6.68 -12.63
N LEU A 24 0.51 7.18 -11.47
CA LEU A 24 -0.55 6.52 -10.71
C LEU A 24 -1.84 6.47 -11.53
N VAL A 25 -2.52 5.34 -11.43
CA VAL A 25 -3.85 5.09 -11.99
C VAL A 25 -4.77 4.79 -10.83
N VAL A 26 -5.93 5.43 -10.77
CA VAL A 26 -6.90 5.27 -9.69
C VAL A 26 -8.30 4.95 -10.22
N LEU A 27 -9.11 4.24 -9.45
CA LEU A 27 -10.57 4.16 -9.67
C LEU A 27 -11.26 5.09 -8.67
N PRO A 28 -11.73 6.28 -9.11
CA PRO A 28 -12.44 7.21 -8.25
C PRO A 28 -13.63 6.55 -7.53
N GLY A 29 -13.88 6.96 -6.29
CA GLY A 29 -15.02 6.48 -5.50
C GLY A 29 -14.85 5.10 -4.84
N THR A 30 -13.94 4.23 -5.30
CA THR A 30 -13.81 2.85 -4.75
C THR A 30 -13.56 2.78 -3.23
N HIS A 31 -12.92 3.81 -2.68
CA HIS A 31 -12.71 3.93 -1.23
C HIS A 31 -14.00 3.97 -0.41
N THR A 32 -15.15 4.37 -0.98
CA THR A 32 -16.43 4.45 -0.27
C THR A 32 -17.12 3.09 -0.10
N ASN A 33 -16.64 2.04 -0.77
CA ASN A 33 -17.21 0.70 -0.66
C ASN A 33 -16.93 0.05 0.70
N LYS A 34 -16.01 0.62 1.50
CA LYS A 34 -15.63 0.19 2.86
C LYS A 34 -15.17 -1.27 3.00
N GLU A 35 -14.91 -1.93 1.88
CA GLU A 35 -14.45 -3.31 1.81
C GLU A 35 -13.01 -3.37 1.32
N LEU A 36 -12.19 -4.22 1.96
CA LEU A 36 -10.87 -4.57 1.46
C LEU A 36 -10.99 -5.79 0.57
N LEU A 37 -10.74 -5.60 -0.74
CA LEU A 37 -10.79 -6.69 -1.71
C LEU A 37 -9.66 -7.69 -1.51
N ASN A 38 -9.90 -8.92 -1.97
CA ASN A 38 -8.91 -9.98 -1.88
C ASN A 38 -7.73 -9.74 -2.84
N HIS A 39 -6.51 -9.87 -2.32
CA HIS A 39 -5.27 -9.67 -3.05
C HIS A 39 -4.52 -10.99 -3.22
N ARG A 40 -3.94 -11.22 -4.39
CA ARG A 40 -3.13 -12.41 -4.70
C ARG A 40 -1.92 -12.01 -5.54
N TYR A 41 -0.94 -12.89 -5.59
CA TYR A 41 0.15 -12.77 -6.55
C TYR A 41 -0.40 -12.84 -7.98
N PRO A 42 -0.10 -11.84 -8.83
CA PRO A 42 -0.47 -11.91 -10.24
C PRO A 42 0.22 -13.09 -10.94
N GLU A 43 -0.52 -13.79 -11.80
CA GLU A 43 -0.02 -14.92 -12.61
C GLU A 43 0.70 -14.42 -13.88
N TRP A 44 1.71 -13.57 -13.71
CA TRP A 44 2.45 -13.01 -14.85
C TRP A 44 3.56 -13.95 -15.34
N GLN A 45 3.76 -13.99 -16.66
CA GLN A 45 4.89 -14.72 -17.26
C GLN A 45 6.22 -14.13 -16.76
N GLY A 46 7.09 -14.98 -16.21
CA GLY A 46 8.36 -14.57 -15.60
C GLY A 46 8.30 -14.35 -14.08
N GLY A 47 7.12 -14.49 -13.47
CA GLY A 47 6.91 -14.31 -12.05
C GLY A 47 6.76 -12.85 -11.62
N VAL A 48 6.39 -12.65 -10.37
CA VAL A 48 6.17 -11.34 -9.74
C VAL A 48 7.12 -11.18 -8.56
N ASN A 49 7.57 -9.95 -8.33
CA ASN A 49 8.39 -9.64 -7.17
C ASN A 49 7.64 -10.03 -5.89
N LYS A 50 8.35 -10.56 -4.88
CA LYS A 50 7.75 -10.81 -3.56
C LYS A 50 7.13 -9.52 -3.02
N MET A 51 6.01 -9.65 -2.32
CA MET A 51 5.17 -8.55 -1.84
C MET A 51 4.44 -7.75 -2.94
N TYR A 52 4.46 -8.21 -4.20
CA TYR A 52 3.70 -7.60 -5.30
C TYR A 52 2.36 -8.31 -5.49
N HIS A 53 1.36 -7.87 -4.73
CA HIS A 53 0.01 -8.41 -4.77
C HIS A 53 -0.91 -7.52 -5.64
N GLY A 54 -1.81 -8.14 -6.39
CA GLY A 54 -2.85 -7.49 -7.18
C GLY A 54 -4.25 -7.95 -6.75
N ILE A 55 -5.27 -7.17 -7.13
CA ILE A 55 -6.68 -7.54 -6.89
C ILE A 55 -7.03 -8.70 -7.83
N LYS A 56 -7.52 -9.81 -7.27
CA LYS A 56 -7.73 -11.07 -8.01
C LYS A 56 -8.69 -10.93 -9.20
N ASP A 57 -9.80 -10.24 -8.99
CA ASP A 57 -10.93 -10.16 -9.94
C ASP A 57 -11.12 -8.71 -10.44
N PHE A 58 -10.02 -8.02 -10.73
CA PHE A 58 -10.05 -6.63 -11.21
C PHE A 58 -10.59 -6.55 -12.64
N ASP A 59 -11.58 -5.68 -12.89
CA ASP A 59 -12.06 -5.38 -14.24
C ASP A 59 -11.06 -4.45 -14.96
N PRO A 60 -10.38 -4.92 -16.02
CA PRO A 60 -9.43 -4.10 -16.76
C PRO A 60 -10.09 -2.92 -17.51
N ASN A 61 -11.41 -2.95 -17.70
CA ASN A 61 -12.18 -1.89 -18.36
C ASN A 61 -12.76 -0.86 -17.39
N ALA A 62 -12.47 -0.99 -16.09
CA ALA A 62 -12.94 -0.03 -15.10
C ALA A 62 -12.52 1.40 -15.47
N PRO A 63 -13.33 2.43 -15.15
CA PRO A 63 -13.09 3.83 -15.54
C PRO A 63 -11.94 4.45 -14.74
N MET A 64 -10.73 4.03 -15.09
CA MET A 64 -9.47 4.45 -14.49
C MET A 64 -9.12 5.89 -14.85
N VAL A 65 -8.60 6.64 -13.88
CA VAL A 65 -8.07 8.00 -14.06
C VAL A 65 -6.55 7.97 -13.87
N HIS A 66 -5.83 8.54 -14.84
CA HIS A 66 -4.37 8.72 -14.80
C HIS A 66 -4.02 10.04 -14.10
N LEU A 67 -3.15 9.96 -13.09
CA LEU A 67 -2.69 11.12 -12.32
C LEU A 67 -1.34 11.63 -12.84
N GLU A 68 -1.36 12.41 -13.92
CA GLU A 68 -0.16 13.14 -14.36
C GLU A 68 0.12 14.30 -13.42
N MET A 69 1.39 14.46 -13.03
CA MET A 69 1.79 15.34 -11.93
C MET A 69 3.14 15.99 -12.26
N ASP A 70 3.31 17.26 -11.89
CA ASP A 70 4.59 17.96 -11.91
C ASP A 70 5.44 17.63 -10.66
N ALA A 71 6.73 17.94 -10.71
CA ALA A 71 7.61 17.72 -9.58
C ALA A 71 7.16 18.56 -8.37
N GLY A 72 6.99 17.91 -7.22
CA GLY A 72 6.47 18.53 -5.99
C GLY A 72 4.96 18.38 -5.80
N ASP A 73 4.19 18.06 -6.85
CA ASP A 73 2.77 17.77 -6.70
C ASP A 73 2.57 16.56 -5.77
N THR A 74 1.54 16.65 -4.94
CA THR A 74 1.22 15.61 -3.97
C THR A 74 -0.25 15.21 -4.09
N VAL A 75 -0.50 13.90 -4.18
CA VAL A 75 -1.84 13.33 -4.09
C VAL A 75 -2.01 12.66 -2.74
N PHE A 76 -3.16 12.94 -2.11
CA PHE A 76 -3.60 12.27 -0.89
C PHE A 76 -4.71 11.30 -1.22
N PHE A 77 -4.61 10.06 -0.74
CA PHE A 77 -5.66 9.08 -0.98
C PHE A 77 -5.87 8.09 0.17
N HIS A 78 -7.11 7.59 0.24
CA HIS A 78 -7.58 6.65 1.23
C HIS A 78 -7.00 5.23 1.00
N PRO A 79 -6.73 4.43 2.05
CA PRO A 79 -6.15 3.08 1.88
C PRO A 79 -6.99 2.10 1.05
N LEU A 80 -8.31 2.32 0.98
CA LEU A 80 -9.23 1.51 0.17
C LEU A 80 -9.44 2.05 -1.25
N LEU A 81 -8.78 3.15 -1.64
CA LEU A 81 -8.82 3.59 -3.04
C LEU A 81 -8.06 2.58 -3.89
N ILE A 82 -8.74 1.95 -4.84
CA ILE A 82 -8.09 1.07 -5.81
C ILE A 82 -7.16 1.93 -6.67
N HIS A 83 -5.88 1.57 -6.67
CA HIS A 83 -4.84 2.26 -7.40
C HIS A 83 -3.74 1.32 -7.86
N GLY A 84 -2.99 1.74 -8.87
CA GLY A 84 -1.82 1.04 -9.40
C GLY A 84 -0.88 2.00 -10.12
N SER A 85 0.28 1.51 -10.57
CA SER A 85 1.15 2.27 -11.48
C SER A 85 0.91 1.82 -12.91
N GLY A 86 0.77 2.77 -13.84
CA GLY A 86 0.81 2.46 -15.26
C GLY A 86 2.18 1.93 -15.68
N THR A 87 2.23 1.23 -16.82
CA THR A 87 3.47 0.73 -17.39
C THR A 87 4.38 1.89 -17.79
N ASN A 88 5.62 1.90 -17.28
CA ASN A 88 6.64 2.83 -17.74
C ASN A 88 7.22 2.33 -19.08
N THR A 89 6.92 3.05 -20.15
CA THR A 89 7.37 2.74 -21.52
C THR A 89 8.56 3.58 -21.96
N THR A 90 9.11 4.38 -21.05
CA THR A 90 10.32 5.18 -21.30
C THR A 90 11.58 4.40 -20.94
N LYS A 91 12.75 4.96 -21.27
CA LYS A 91 14.06 4.37 -20.91
C LYS A 91 14.52 4.74 -19.49
N GLY A 92 13.85 5.68 -18.82
CA GLY A 92 14.25 6.22 -17.52
C GLY A 92 13.49 5.63 -16.34
N PHE A 93 14.05 5.80 -15.14
CA PHE A 93 13.37 5.45 -13.87
C PHE A 93 12.53 6.62 -13.37
N ARG A 94 11.26 6.36 -13.04
CA ARG A 94 10.34 7.35 -12.46
C ARG A 94 10.39 7.29 -10.93
N LYS A 95 10.77 8.40 -10.30
CA LYS A 95 10.87 8.53 -8.84
C LYS A 95 9.66 9.20 -8.23
N ALA A 96 9.27 8.70 -7.08
CA ALA A 96 8.26 9.29 -6.21
C ALA A 96 8.59 8.90 -4.78
N ILE A 97 8.13 9.71 -3.83
CA ILE A 97 8.22 9.42 -2.41
C ILE A 97 6.81 9.29 -1.85
N SER A 98 6.62 8.38 -0.90
CA SER A 98 5.32 8.24 -0.24
C SER A 98 5.46 7.90 1.22
N CYS A 99 4.45 8.32 2.00
CA CYS A 99 4.29 7.95 3.40
C CYS A 99 2.82 7.63 3.66
N HIS A 100 2.56 6.60 4.46
CA HIS A 100 1.22 6.29 4.94
C HIS A 100 1.11 6.74 6.39
N TYR A 101 0.21 7.68 6.64
CA TYR A 101 -0.09 8.19 7.98
C TYR A 101 -1.33 7.51 8.52
N ALA A 102 -1.37 7.35 9.84
CA ALA A 102 -2.54 6.91 10.58
C ALA A 102 -2.67 7.77 11.84
N SER A 103 -3.91 8.02 12.28
CA SER A 103 -4.14 8.59 13.60
C SER A 103 -3.52 7.71 14.69
N ALA A 104 -2.88 8.32 15.70
CA ALA A 104 -2.38 7.60 16.87
C ALA A 104 -3.50 6.84 17.63
N HIS A 105 -4.77 7.20 17.41
CA HIS A 105 -5.93 6.54 18.00
C HIS A 105 -6.54 5.44 17.12
N CYS A 106 -5.82 5.01 16.08
CA CYS A 106 -6.13 3.76 15.39
C CYS A 106 -5.75 2.56 16.26
N TYR A 107 -6.23 1.37 15.90
CA TYR A 107 -5.93 0.14 16.63
C TYR A 107 -5.53 -0.99 15.68
N TYR A 108 -4.79 -1.95 16.22
CA TYR A 108 -4.46 -3.21 15.55
C TYR A 108 -5.69 -4.11 15.53
N ILE A 109 -5.87 -4.83 14.43
CA ILE A 109 -6.88 -5.89 14.31
C ILE A 109 -6.18 -7.24 14.28
N ASP A 110 -6.85 -8.28 14.76
CA ASP A 110 -6.48 -9.64 14.41
C ASP A 110 -6.83 -9.86 12.94
N VAL A 111 -5.88 -10.44 12.20
CA VAL A 111 -5.98 -10.69 10.77
C VAL A 111 -6.14 -12.17 10.46
N LYS A 112 -6.07 -13.05 11.47
CA LYS A 112 -6.26 -14.49 11.33
C LYS A 112 -7.66 -14.80 10.76
N GLY A 113 -7.74 -15.66 9.75
CA GLY A 113 -8.98 -15.99 9.05
C GLY A 113 -9.59 -14.84 8.22
N THR A 114 -8.85 -13.74 8.00
CA THR A 114 -9.29 -12.64 7.13
C THR A 114 -8.53 -12.65 5.81
N VAL A 115 -8.96 -11.82 4.84
CA VAL A 115 -8.21 -11.60 3.58
C VAL A 115 -6.78 -11.06 3.79
N GLN A 116 -6.45 -10.60 5.00
CA GLN A 116 -5.14 -10.07 5.36
C GLN A 116 -4.21 -11.11 6.02
N GLU A 117 -4.67 -12.35 6.22
CA GLU A 117 -3.86 -13.41 6.85
C GLU A 117 -2.59 -13.72 6.06
N GLU A 118 -2.72 -13.93 4.74
CA GLU A 118 -1.60 -14.30 3.85
C GLU A 118 -0.45 -13.28 3.90
N ILE A 119 -0.78 -11.97 3.88
CA ILE A 119 0.25 -10.92 3.95
C ILE A 119 0.89 -10.85 5.34
N ALA A 120 0.13 -11.16 6.41
CA ALA A 120 0.67 -11.18 7.75
C ALA A 120 1.69 -12.31 7.94
N GLU A 121 1.37 -13.51 7.46
CA GLU A 121 2.28 -14.65 7.44
C GLU A 121 3.53 -14.36 6.61
N GLU A 122 3.37 -13.73 5.44
CA GLU A 122 4.50 -13.37 4.60
C GLU A 122 5.44 -12.36 5.30
N VAL A 123 4.88 -11.31 5.92
CA VAL A 123 5.66 -10.29 6.64
C VAL A 123 6.41 -10.90 7.83
N VAL A 124 5.76 -11.75 8.61
CA VAL A 124 6.41 -12.48 9.72
C VAL A 124 7.50 -13.40 9.18
N GLY A 125 7.25 -14.12 8.10
CA GLY A 125 8.24 -14.97 7.44
C GLY A 125 9.47 -14.21 6.93
N VAL A 126 9.29 -12.98 6.42
CA VAL A 126 10.40 -12.08 6.06
C VAL A 126 11.17 -11.63 7.29
N ALA A 127 10.49 -11.26 8.38
CA ALA A 127 11.13 -10.84 9.62
C ALA A 127 11.96 -11.97 10.24
N ASN A 128 11.41 -13.18 10.34
CA ASN A 128 12.10 -14.34 10.91
C ASN A 128 13.36 -14.71 10.10
N ARG A 129 13.34 -14.55 8.78
CA ARG A 129 14.54 -14.73 7.93
C ARG A 129 15.64 -13.71 8.23
N LYS A 130 15.29 -12.49 8.65
CA LYS A 130 16.25 -11.41 8.93
C LYS A 130 16.75 -11.41 10.38
N LEU A 131 15.86 -11.71 11.33
CA LEU A 131 16.15 -11.63 12.77
C LEU A 131 16.62 -12.95 13.37
N GLY A 132 16.45 -14.07 12.66
CA GLY A 132 16.71 -15.42 13.16
C GLY A 132 15.42 -16.11 13.59
N LYS A 133 15.36 -17.43 13.44
CA LYS A 133 14.15 -18.24 13.70
C LYS A 133 13.76 -18.32 15.17
N ASP A 134 14.70 -18.04 16.07
CA ASP A 134 14.50 -18.09 17.53
C ASP A 134 13.81 -16.81 18.06
N VAL A 135 13.65 -15.79 17.21
CA VAL A 135 12.95 -14.56 17.56
C VAL A 135 11.46 -14.73 17.30
N ASN A 136 10.65 -14.72 18.37
CA ASN A 136 9.20 -14.74 18.27
C ASN A 136 8.66 -13.31 18.16
N VAL A 137 8.26 -12.91 16.96
CA VAL A 137 7.66 -11.60 16.67
C VAL A 137 6.28 -11.78 16.04
N THR A 138 5.29 -11.04 16.54
CA THR A 138 3.97 -11.02 15.92
C THR A 138 3.90 -10.00 14.78
N PHE A 139 2.89 -10.12 13.91
CA PHE A 139 2.63 -9.11 12.89
C PHE A 139 2.44 -7.71 13.49
N GLN A 140 1.80 -7.62 14.66
CA GLN A 140 1.58 -6.34 15.34
C GLN A 140 2.89 -5.72 15.85
N ASP A 141 3.79 -6.53 16.43
CA ASP A 141 5.09 -6.06 16.92
C ASP A 141 5.91 -5.45 15.79
N LEU A 142 5.90 -6.06 14.61
CA LEU A 142 6.62 -5.57 13.44
C LEU A 142 6.14 -4.19 13.00
N TRP A 143 4.85 -3.88 13.13
CA TRP A 143 4.32 -2.56 12.85
C TRP A 143 4.65 -1.56 13.97
N LYS A 144 4.56 -1.96 15.24
CA LYS A 144 4.94 -1.12 16.40
C LYS A 144 6.40 -0.69 16.34
N LEU A 145 7.29 -1.58 15.91
CA LEU A 145 8.72 -1.26 15.76
C LEU A 145 9.00 -0.28 14.61
N ARG A 146 8.13 -0.24 13.59
CA ARG A 146 8.29 0.59 12.39
C ARG A 146 7.61 1.95 12.47
N GLN A 147 6.53 2.08 13.24
CA GLN A 147 5.79 3.34 13.34
C GLN A 147 6.60 4.40 14.09
N ARG A 148 6.33 5.68 13.82
CA ARG A 148 6.94 6.82 14.52
C ARG A 148 5.85 7.84 14.80
N LEU A 149 5.83 8.39 16.01
CA LEU A 149 5.02 9.56 16.31
C LEU A 149 5.60 10.74 15.53
N VAL A 150 4.84 11.24 14.56
CA VAL A 150 5.25 12.37 13.71
C VAL A 150 4.80 13.69 14.31
N GLN A 151 3.60 13.72 14.88
CA GLN A 151 3.02 14.93 15.49
C GLN A 151 1.91 14.56 16.47
N GLY A 152 1.73 15.38 17.51
CA GLY A 152 0.70 15.20 18.54
C GLY A 152 1.15 14.30 19.69
N ASN A 153 0.21 13.57 20.26
CA ASN A 153 0.46 12.68 21.41
C ASN A 153 0.40 11.22 20.97
N GLU A 154 1.09 10.36 21.75
CA GLU A 154 0.93 8.91 21.62
C GLU A 154 -0.51 8.48 21.88
N GLY A 155 -0.89 7.35 21.29
CA GLY A 155 -2.24 6.81 21.40
C GLY A 155 -2.22 5.30 21.50
N THR A 156 -3.23 4.66 20.89
CA THR A 156 -3.39 3.20 20.89
C THR A 156 -2.54 2.50 19.81
N LEU A 157 -1.97 3.25 18.86
CA LEU A 157 -0.93 2.75 17.96
C LEU A 157 0.43 2.83 18.62
#